data_AF-A0A4Q2YMG0-F1
#
_entry.id   AF-A0A4Q2YMG0-F1
#
_cell.length_a   1.000
_cell.length_b   1.000
_cell.length_c   1.000
_cell.angle_alpha   90.00
_cell.angle_beta   90.00
_cell.angle_gamma   90.00
#
_symmetry.space_group_name_H-M   'P 1'
#
loop_
_entity.id
_entity.type
_entity.pdbx_description
1 polymer ?
#
loop_
_entity_poly.entity_id
_entity_poly.type
_entity_poly.pdbx_seq_one_letter_code
_entity_poly.pdbx_strand_id
1 'polypeptide(L)'
;MHLTGRIELATGLFTTAGPKPRNEDCLGIHIPDAALLPTKGIVACIADGVSAASAGKEAAEAAVLGFITDYYETPESWEVKTAGQRVLTALNRWLFSQGQGFRAAEKGCVTTFTAIILKSRTAHVFHIGDSRLYRYRVGELEQITRDHSAQVSEETCYLTRALGLTASPRIDYHTLPLDVGDRFLLSTDGIHGELPRHVLETLVRDTPNTQECADLLGAKSEKSSDNRSCILLEVESLPDSDKNDVFRQLSALPFPPDLLPGQSIDGLHVERIISATKNSQLYLVSDLDDNNRTLVLKTPSVSFEDDPSYLERFALEEWIGLRTDNPHLAKVIRRTRPRRFLYYVMESIDGTTLGRWSEENPSPSVERVVEIVGQIVEGVRALHRKDTLHQDLKPDNLLLDERGKVRIIDYGSCRVG
;
A
#
# COMPACT_ATOMS: atom_id res chain seq x y z
N MET A 1 8.51 15.94 18.78
CA MET A 1 9.39 14.90 18.22
C MET A 1 8.85 14.62 16.84
N HIS A 2 9.53 15.12 15.80
CA HIS A 2 9.09 14.99 14.41
C HIS A 2 9.17 13.51 14.02
N LEU A 3 8.04 12.87 13.73
CA LEU A 3 7.97 11.50 13.24
C LEU A 3 7.61 11.56 11.76
N THR A 4 8.65 11.80 10.96
CA THR A 4 8.63 11.84 9.50
C THR A 4 8.91 10.45 8.94
N GLY A 5 8.01 9.50 9.15
CA GLY A 5 8.18 8.15 8.61
C GLY A 5 7.71 8.08 7.15
N ARG A 6 8.60 8.35 6.19
CA ARG A 6 8.39 8.03 4.77
C ARG A 6 9.19 6.78 4.40
N ILE A 7 8.90 6.18 3.25
CA ILE A 7 9.80 5.15 2.71
C ILE A 7 10.99 5.89 2.10
N GLU A 8 12.20 5.63 2.61
CA GLU A 8 13.45 6.08 2.01
C GLU A 8 14.23 4.87 1.53
N LEU A 9 14.84 5.00 0.34
CA LEU A 9 15.60 3.93 -0.30
C LEU A 9 16.98 4.44 -0.72
N ALA A 10 18.00 3.64 -0.44
CA ALA A 10 19.23 3.68 -1.23
C ALA A 10 19.03 2.83 -2.49
N THR A 11 19.51 3.34 -3.63
CA THR A 11 19.39 2.66 -4.92
C THR A 11 20.73 2.51 -5.61
N GLY A 12 20.88 1.47 -6.41
CA GLY A 12 22.06 1.23 -7.24
C GLY A 12 21.64 0.58 -8.54
N LEU A 13 22.20 1.04 -9.66
CA LEU A 13 21.88 0.50 -10.97
C LEU A 13 23.16 0.20 -11.74
N PHE A 14 23.16 -0.92 -12.45
CA PHE A 14 24.20 -1.25 -13.41
C PHE A 14 23.54 -1.82 -14.67
N THR A 15 23.95 -1.33 -15.84
CA THR A 15 23.52 -1.91 -17.12
C THR A 15 24.62 -1.75 -18.17
N THR A 16 24.79 -2.77 -19.01
CA THR A 16 25.77 -2.74 -20.11
C THR A 16 25.35 -3.72 -21.20
N ALA A 17 25.69 -3.37 -22.45
CA ALA A 17 25.53 -4.27 -23.58
C ALA A 17 26.39 -5.55 -23.45
N GLY A 18 27.40 -5.55 -22.56
CA GLY A 18 28.35 -6.66 -22.46
C GLY A 18 29.10 -6.82 -23.79
N PRO A 19 29.24 -8.05 -24.32
CA PRO A 19 29.87 -8.27 -25.62
C PRO A 19 28.92 -8.04 -26.82
N LYS A 20 27.60 -7.86 -26.60
CA LYS A 20 26.63 -7.60 -27.67
C LYS A 20 26.78 -6.17 -28.24
N PRO A 21 26.43 -5.94 -29.51
CA PRO A 21 26.55 -4.62 -30.14
C PRO A 21 25.56 -3.59 -29.60
N ARG A 22 24.48 -4.04 -28.95
CA ARG A 22 23.44 -3.20 -28.35
C ARG A 22 23.02 -3.80 -27.01
N ASN A 23 22.58 -2.91 -26.13
CA ASN A 23 21.91 -3.29 -24.90
C ASN A 23 20.41 -3.36 -25.17
N GLU A 24 19.84 -4.55 -25.03
CA GLU A 24 18.42 -4.84 -25.19
C GLU A 24 17.70 -4.90 -23.83
N ASP A 25 18.45 -4.78 -22.73
CA ASP A 25 17.90 -4.61 -21.39
C ASP A 25 17.42 -3.18 -21.16
N CYS A 26 16.37 -3.03 -20.35
CA CYS A 26 15.91 -1.76 -19.84
C CYS A 26 15.70 -1.82 -18.32
N LEU A 27 16.10 -0.74 -17.62
CA LEU A 27 15.96 -0.56 -16.17
C LEU A 27 15.16 0.71 -15.90
N GLY A 28 14.34 0.69 -14.85
CA GLY A 28 13.63 1.87 -14.39
C GLY A 28 13.44 1.89 -12.88
N ILE A 29 13.67 3.04 -12.26
CA ILE A 29 13.25 3.35 -10.89
C ILE A 29 12.53 4.68 -10.91
N HIS A 30 11.37 4.75 -10.26
CA HIS A 30 10.64 5.98 -10.05
C HIS A 30 10.25 6.11 -8.58
N ILE A 31 10.85 7.09 -7.91
CA ILE A 31 10.48 7.56 -6.59
C ILE A 31 9.58 8.79 -6.80
N PRO A 32 8.28 8.70 -6.51
CA PRO A 32 7.35 9.79 -6.75
C PRO A 32 7.53 10.91 -5.72
N ASP A 33 6.84 12.02 -5.93
CA ASP A 33 6.77 13.09 -4.95
C ASP A 33 6.03 12.67 -3.66
N ALA A 34 6.05 13.57 -2.68
CA ALA A 34 5.43 13.31 -1.37
C ALA A 34 3.91 13.10 -1.43
N ALA A 35 3.23 13.55 -2.49
CA ALA A 35 1.77 13.42 -2.61
C ALA A 35 1.38 12.02 -3.09
N LEU A 36 2.13 11.47 -4.06
CA LEU A 36 1.85 10.15 -4.63
C LEU A 36 2.53 9.01 -3.88
N LEU A 37 3.59 9.27 -3.11
CA LEU A 37 4.32 8.23 -2.35
C LEU A 37 3.43 7.37 -1.44
N PRO A 38 2.46 7.91 -0.67
CA PRO A 38 1.59 7.09 0.18
C PRO A 38 0.60 6.21 -0.60
N THR A 39 0.13 6.67 -1.76
CA THR A 39 -0.94 6.00 -2.53
C THR A 39 -0.39 5.08 -3.61
N LYS A 40 0.75 5.41 -4.22
CA LYS A 40 1.38 4.68 -5.33
C LYS A 40 2.65 3.92 -4.95
N GLY A 41 3.38 4.37 -3.92
CA GLY A 41 4.65 3.77 -3.52
C GLY A 41 5.79 4.05 -4.51
N ILE A 42 6.92 3.37 -4.33
CA ILE A 42 8.10 3.48 -5.21
C ILE A 42 8.12 2.28 -6.16
N VAL A 43 8.38 2.51 -7.45
CA VAL A 43 8.45 1.46 -8.47
C VAL A 43 9.90 1.25 -8.89
N ALA A 44 10.34 0.00 -8.95
CA ALA A 44 11.55 -0.40 -9.65
C ALA A 44 11.24 -1.60 -10.56
N CYS A 45 11.71 -1.57 -11.80
CA CYS A 45 11.46 -2.63 -12.77
C CYS A 45 12.64 -2.84 -13.73
N ILE A 46 12.71 -4.06 -14.24
CA ILE A 46 13.70 -4.52 -15.21
C ILE A 46 12.99 -5.32 -16.30
N ALA A 47 13.44 -5.16 -17.53
CA ALA A 47 12.99 -5.93 -18.67
C ALA A 47 14.20 -6.32 -19.53
N ASP A 48 14.18 -7.55 -20.02
CA ASP A 48 15.19 -8.13 -20.91
C ASP A 48 14.52 -8.40 -22.26
N GLY A 49 15.03 -7.74 -23.31
CA GLY A 49 14.52 -7.87 -24.66
C GLY A 49 15.01 -9.16 -25.31
N VAL A 50 14.10 -10.01 -25.80
CA VAL A 50 14.50 -11.29 -26.39
C VAL A 50 15.26 -11.06 -27.71
N SER A 51 16.55 -11.38 -27.76
CA SER A 51 17.42 -11.16 -28.94
C SER A 51 17.00 -11.90 -30.22
N ALA A 52 16.20 -12.97 -30.11
CA ALA A 52 15.62 -13.65 -31.27
C ALA A 52 14.56 -12.82 -31.99
N ALA A 53 14.11 -11.73 -31.38
CA ALA A 53 13.13 -10.79 -31.91
C ALA A 53 13.85 -9.54 -32.42
N SER A 54 13.55 -9.08 -33.64
CA SER A 54 14.24 -7.92 -34.24
C SER A 54 14.06 -6.57 -33.51
N ALA A 55 13.23 -6.55 -32.45
CA ALA A 55 12.81 -5.36 -31.70
C ALA A 55 12.83 -5.60 -30.18
N GLY A 56 13.75 -6.43 -29.68
CA GLY A 56 13.87 -6.76 -28.26
C GLY A 56 14.08 -5.53 -27.39
N LYS A 57 15.00 -4.64 -27.80
CA LYS A 57 15.26 -3.36 -27.12
C LYS A 57 14.00 -2.50 -27.02
N GLU A 58 13.29 -2.29 -28.13
CA GLU A 58 12.08 -1.48 -28.17
C GLU A 58 10.97 -2.08 -27.30
N ALA A 59 10.89 -3.42 -27.23
CA ALA A 59 9.95 -4.11 -26.35
C ALA A 59 10.26 -3.86 -24.87
N ALA A 60 11.54 -4.00 -24.47
CA ALA A 60 11.98 -3.78 -23.09
C ALA A 60 11.78 -2.31 -22.66
N GLU A 61 12.16 -1.34 -23.51
CA GLU A 61 11.95 0.09 -23.27
C GLU A 61 10.46 0.42 -23.13
N ALA A 62 9.62 -0.09 -24.03
CA ALA A 62 8.17 0.13 -23.96
C ALA A 62 7.54 -0.48 -22.70
N ALA A 63 8.01 -1.67 -22.27
CA ALA A 63 7.51 -2.31 -21.07
C ALA A 63 7.89 -1.53 -19.80
N VAL A 64 9.15 -1.12 -19.64
CA VAL A 64 9.64 -0.40 -18.46
C VAL A 64 9.05 1.00 -18.38
N LEU A 65 9.22 1.81 -19.44
CA LEU A 65 8.77 3.20 -19.45
C LEU A 65 7.24 3.27 -19.42
N GLY A 66 6.57 2.45 -20.23
CA GLY A 66 5.11 2.39 -20.26
C GLY A 66 4.52 1.95 -18.92
N PHE A 67 5.14 0.97 -18.24
CA PHE A 67 4.65 0.54 -16.93
C PHE A 67 4.76 1.65 -15.88
N ILE A 68 5.91 2.32 -15.80
CA ILE A 68 6.12 3.41 -14.84
C ILE A 68 5.09 4.52 -15.13
N THR A 69 5.02 5.03 -16.36
CA THR A 69 4.11 6.13 -16.70
C THR A 69 2.65 5.77 -16.43
N ASP A 70 2.16 4.67 -16.97
CA ASP A 70 0.74 4.32 -16.86
C ASP A 70 0.34 3.91 -15.44
N TYR A 71 1.27 3.35 -14.64
CA TYR A 71 1.00 3.00 -13.25
C TYR A 71 0.68 4.22 -12.39
N TYR A 72 1.47 5.30 -12.50
CA TYR A 72 1.24 6.52 -11.73
C TYR A 72 0.00 7.29 -12.19
N GLU A 73 -0.41 7.15 -13.45
CA GLU A 73 -1.65 7.75 -14.00
C GLU A 73 -2.93 6.95 -13.67
N THR A 74 -2.81 5.74 -13.11
CA THR A 74 -4.00 4.98 -12.69
C THR A 74 -4.75 5.68 -11.55
N PRO A 75 -6.07 5.45 -11.37
CA PRO A 75 -6.80 5.99 -10.23
C PRO A 75 -6.15 5.65 -8.88
N GLU A 76 -6.10 6.60 -7.94
CA GLU A 76 -5.53 6.37 -6.60
C GLU A 76 -6.31 5.35 -5.77
N SER A 77 -7.60 5.17 -6.07
CA SER A 77 -8.48 4.18 -5.43
C SER A 77 -8.18 2.74 -5.83
N TRP A 78 -7.36 2.51 -6.86
CA TRP A 78 -7.02 1.16 -7.29
C TRP A 78 -5.95 0.55 -6.40
N GLU A 79 -6.17 -0.70 -6.01
CA GLU A 79 -5.12 -1.51 -5.40
C GLU A 79 -3.92 -1.65 -6.34
N VAL A 80 -2.72 -1.74 -5.76
CA VAL A 80 -1.46 -1.92 -6.50
C VAL A 80 -1.55 -3.11 -7.46
N LYS A 81 -2.12 -4.23 -7.00
CA LYS A 81 -2.37 -5.43 -7.82
C LYS A 81 -3.20 -5.10 -9.06
N THR A 82 -4.34 -4.44 -8.88
CA THR A 82 -5.27 -4.11 -9.95
C THR A 82 -4.65 -3.14 -10.94
N ALA A 83 -3.99 -2.08 -10.45
CA ALA A 83 -3.29 -1.11 -11.28
C ALA A 83 -2.19 -1.78 -12.11
N GLY A 84 -1.26 -2.51 -11.47
CA GLY A 84 -0.18 -3.20 -12.16
C GLY A 84 -0.67 -4.22 -13.18
N GLN A 85 -1.67 -5.04 -12.83
CA GLN A 85 -2.23 -6.03 -13.78
C GLN A 85 -2.91 -5.37 -14.98
N ARG A 86 -3.66 -4.29 -14.79
CA ARG A 86 -4.34 -3.57 -15.88
C ARG A 86 -3.34 -2.94 -16.84
N VAL A 87 -2.32 -2.27 -16.30
CA VAL A 87 -1.24 -1.66 -17.08
C VAL A 87 -0.47 -2.72 -17.86
N LEU A 88 0.00 -3.79 -17.21
CA LEU A 88 0.75 -4.86 -17.90
C LEU A 88 -0.09 -5.59 -18.95
N THR A 89 -1.39 -5.77 -18.71
CA THR A 89 -2.30 -6.35 -19.70
C THR A 89 -2.43 -5.45 -20.93
N ALA A 90 -2.51 -4.13 -20.74
CA ALA A 90 -2.56 -3.16 -21.84
C ALA A 90 -1.25 -3.13 -22.63
N LEU A 91 -0.10 -3.06 -21.93
CA LEU A 91 1.23 -3.10 -22.55
C LEU A 91 1.45 -4.39 -23.32
N ASN A 92 1.07 -5.55 -22.77
CA ASN A 92 1.17 -6.82 -23.46
C ASN A 92 0.35 -6.84 -24.76
N ARG A 93 -0.89 -6.31 -24.74
CA ARG A 93 -1.72 -6.26 -25.95
C ARG A 93 -1.08 -5.39 -27.03
N TRP A 94 -0.49 -4.26 -26.63
CA TRP A 94 0.24 -3.40 -27.55
C TRP A 94 1.45 -4.14 -28.14
N LEU A 95 2.33 -4.73 -27.31
CA LEU A 95 3.50 -5.52 -27.74
C LEU A 95 3.10 -6.69 -28.67
N PHE A 96 2.07 -7.45 -28.29
CA PHE A 96 1.54 -8.55 -29.08
C PHE A 96 1.00 -8.09 -30.45
N SER A 97 0.35 -6.92 -30.50
CA SER A 97 -0.16 -6.36 -31.76
C SER A 97 0.96 -5.90 -32.71
N GLN A 98 2.05 -5.33 -32.17
CA GLN A 98 3.21 -4.93 -32.96
C GLN A 98 3.88 -6.15 -33.61
N GLY A 99 3.93 -7.29 -32.91
CA GLY A 99 4.46 -8.54 -33.44
C GLY A 99 3.63 -9.18 -34.57
N GLN A 100 2.34 -8.85 -34.70
CA GLN A 100 1.46 -9.38 -35.75
C GLN A 100 1.38 -8.50 -37.00
N GLY A 101 1.77 -7.23 -36.91
CA GLY A 101 1.68 -6.27 -38.01
C GLY A 101 2.64 -6.53 -39.18
N PHE A 102 3.66 -7.37 -39.00
CA PHE A 102 4.65 -7.68 -40.02
C PHE A 102 4.42 -9.10 -40.59
N ARG A 103 4.17 -9.18 -41.92
CA ARG A 103 4.02 -10.45 -42.68
C ARG A 103 5.26 -11.36 -42.68
N ALA A 104 6.33 -10.98 -42.00
CA ALA A 104 7.54 -11.78 -41.81
C ALA A 104 7.66 -12.12 -40.31
N ALA A 105 7.65 -13.41 -39.98
CA ALA A 105 7.63 -13.97 -38.62
C ALA A 105 8.90 -13.72 -37.77
N GLU A 106 9.72 -12.71 -38.12
CA GLU A 106 11.02 -12.42 -37.53
C GLU A 106 11.03 -11.14 -36.65
N LYS A 107 9.88 -10.45 -36.51
CA LYS A 107 9.77 -9.15 -35.82
C LYS A 107 8.80 -9.15 -34.64
N GLY A 108 8.93 -10.10 -33.72
CA GLY A 108 8.17 -10.06 -32.46
C GLY A 108 8.68 -8.93 -31.55
N CYS A 109 7.79 -8.25 -30.82
CA CYS A 109 8.17 -7.39 -29.69
C CYS A 109 7.96 -8.20 -28.41
N VAL A 110 8.98 -8.96 -28.00
CA VAL A 110 8.90 -9.89 -26.85
C VAL A 110 9.96 -9.52 -25.83
N THR A 111 9.57 -9.45 -24.56
CA THR A 111 10.48 -9.09 -23.46
C THR A 111 10.04 -9.73 -22.14
N THR A 112 10.99 -9.99 -21.25
CA THR A 112 10.70 -10.29 -19.84
C THR A 112 10.22 -9.02 -19.13
N PHE A 113 9.63 -9.17 -17.95
CA PHE A 113 9.33 -8.03 -17.10
C PHE A 113 9.28 -8.47 -15.64
N THR A 114 10.08 -7.82 -14.81
CA THR A 114 10.03 -7.98 -13.35
C THR A 114 9.97 -6.61 -12.69
N ALA A 115 8.98 -6.40 -11.84
CA ALA A 115 8.81 -5.16 -11.09
C ALA A 115 8.57 -5.44 -9.61
N ILE A 116 9.08 -4.54 -8.79
CA ILE A 116 8.76 -4.42 -7.37
C ILE A 116 8.19 -3.02 -7.10
N ILE A 117 7.11 -2.97 -6.34
CA ILE A 117 6.48 -1.73 -5.90
C ILE A 117 6.48 -1.71 -4.38
N LEU A 118 7.19 -0.76 -3.79
CA LEU A 118 7.32 -0.59 -2.35
C LEU A 118 6.29 0.45 -1.88
N LYS A 119 5.20 -0.02 -1.26
CA LYS A 119 4.12 0.83 -0.77
C LYS A 119 3.85 0.53 0.71
N SER A 120 3.85 1.58 1.53
CA SER A 120 3.76 1.49 2.99
C SER A 120 4.79 0.52 3.59
N ARG A 121 4.37 -0.68 4.03
CA ARG A 121 5.26 -1.74 4.53
C ARG A 121 5.12 -3.04 3.73
N THR A 122 4.73 -2.93 2.46
CA THR A 122 4.49 -4.07 1.58
C THR A 122 5.25 -3.89 0.28
N ALA A 123 6.00 -4.91 -0.12
CA ALA A 123 6.53 -5.07 -1.47
C ALA A 123 5.52 -5.85 -2.32
N HIS A 124 5.10 -5.26 -3.43
CA HIS A 124 4.28 -5.90 -4.44
C HIS A 124 5.15 -6.29 -5.64
N VAL A 125 5.14 -7.55 -6.02
CA VAL A 125 6.01 -8.09 -7.08
C VAL A 125 5.15 -8.50 -8.27
N PHE A 126 5.53 -8.05 -9.46
CA PHE A 126 4.96 -8.48 -10.73
C PHE A 126 6.05 -9.11 -11.57
N HIS A 127 5.82 -10.30 -12.10
CA HIS A 127 6.86 -11.04 -12.79
C HIS A 127 6.35 -11.88 -13.96
N ILE A 128 7.08 -11.84 -15.06
CA ILE A 128 6.92 -12.68 -16.24
C ILE A 128 8.27 -12.79 -16.99
N GLY A 129 8.69 -14.00 -17.32
CA GLY A 129 10.02 -14.25 -17.90
C GLY A 129 10.97 -14.89 -16.90
N ASP A 130 12.27 -14.75 -17.12
CA ASP A 130 13.35 -15.37 -16.32
C ASP A 130 14.29 -14.36 -15.66
N SER A 131 14.06 -13.04 -15.81
CA SER A 131 14.67 -12.06 -14.92
C SER A 131 14.26 -12.33 -13.47
N ARG A 132 15.18 -12.15 -12.52
CA ARG A 132 14.98 -12.57 -11.14
C ARG A 132 14.94 -11.41 -10.16
N LEU A 133 14.05 -11.51 -9.17
CA LEU A 133 14.04 -10.68 -7.97
C LEU A 133 14.48 -11.54 -6.77
N TYR A 134 15.46 -11.04 -6.04
CA TYR A 134 15.91 -11.60 -4.76
C TYR A 134 15.64 -10.62 -3.62
N ARG A 135 15.45 -11.16 -2.42
CA ARG A 135 15.42 -10.41 -1.16
C ARG A 135 16.53 -10.92 -0.25
N TYR A 136 17.37 -10.00 0.20
CA TYR A 136 18.33 -10.26 1.26
C TYR A 136 17.78 -9.74 2.59
N ARG A 137 17.61 -10.65 3.56
CA ARG A 137 17.14 -10.35 4.90
C ARG A 137 17.81 -11.29 5.90
N VAL A 138 18.35 -10.74 7.00
CA VAL A 138 18.91 -11.51 8.13
C VAL A 138 19.90 -12.60 7.65
N GLY A 139 20.81 -12.23 6.75
CA GLY A 139 21.88 -13.13 6.30
C GLY A 139 21.50 -14.09 5.17
N GLU A 140 20.27 -14.10 4.68
CA GLU A 140 19.82 -14.99 3.62
C GLU A 140 19.38 -14.21 2.37
N LEU A 141 19.88 -14.60 1.18
CA LEU A 141 19.43 -14.08 -0.11
C LEU A 141 18.39 -15.03 -0.73
N GLU A 142 17.11 -14.79 -0.49
CA GLU A 142 15.98 -15.59 -1.01
C GLU A 142 15.60 -15.16 -2.43
N GLN A 143 15.39 -16.11 -3.34
CA GLN A 143 14.81 -15.84 -4.65
C GLN A 143 13.28 -15.78 -4.54
N ILE A 144 12.68 -14.65 -4.89
CA ILE A 144 11.24 -14.41 -4.77
C ILE A 144 10.49 -14.86 -6.01
N THR A 145 11.05 -14.60 -7.20
CA THR A 145 10.43 -14.94 -8.48
C THR A 145 10.79 -16.35 -8.93
N ARG A 146 9.93 -16.96 -9.75
CA ARG A 146 10.20 -18.24 -10.38
C ARG A 146 10.37 -18.05 -11.88
N ASP A 147 11.50 -18.50 -12.39
CA ASP A 147 11.81 -18.42 -13.81
C ASP A 147 10.75 -19.11 -14.67
N HIS A 148 10.30 -18.38 -15.70
CA HIS A 148 9.38 -18.86 -16.71
C HIS A 148 10.10 -19.34 -17.96
N SER A 149 11.12 -20.17 -17.79
CA SER A 149 11.90 -20.74 -18.88
C SER A 149 11.84 -22.28 -18.87
N ALA A 150 12.07 -22.88 -20.03
CA ALA A 150 12.13 -24.32 -20.20
C ALA A 150 13.39 -24.67 -21.00
N GLN A 151 14.19 -25.57 -20.42
CA GLN A 151 15.36 -26.11 -21.07
C GLN A 151 14.93 -27.21 -22.06
N VAL A 152 15.21 -26.99 -23.35
CA VAL A 152 14.85 -27.90 -24.44
C VAL A 152 16.03 -28.76 -24.86
N SER A 153 17.26 -28.27 -24.68
CA SER A 153 18.51 -28.99 -24.90
C SER A 153 19.58 -28.51 -23.91
N GLU A 154 20.77 -29.14 -23.91
CA GLU A 154 21.92 -28.65 -23.12
C GLU A 154 22.32 -27.21 -23.47
N GLU A 155 22.00 -26.75 -24.68
CA GLU A 155 22.42 -25.44 -25.21
C GLU A 155 21.25 -24.46 -25.43
N THR A 156 20.00 -24.87 -25.22
CA THR A 156 18.84 -24.05 -25.59
C THR A 156 17.79 -23.99 -24.48
N CYS A 157 17.60 -22.78 -23.95
CA CYS A 157 16.55 -22.43 -23.02
C CYS A 157 15.57 -21.46 -23.70
N TYR A 158 14.27 -21.72 -23.61
CA TYR A 158 13.24 -20.84 -24.17
C TYR A 158 12.33 -20.30 -23.08
N LEU A 159 11.90 -19.05 -23.24
CA LEU A 159 10.86 -18.45 -22.42
C LEU A 159 9.51 -19.13 -22.68
N THR A 160 8.92 -19.67 -21.61
CA THR A 160 7.55 -20.20 -21.59
C THR A 160 6.51 -19.10 -21.35
N ARG A 161 6.91 -17.98 -20.75
CA ARG A 161 6.08 -16.78 -20.57
C ARG A 161 6.93 -15.53 -20.75
N ALA A 162 6.42 -14.57 -21.50
CA ALA A 162 7.01 -13.25 -21.70
C ALA A 162 5.92 -12.26 -22.11
N LEU A 163 6.15 -10.96 -21.94
CA LEU A 163 5.27 -9.93 -22.49
C LEU A 163 5.39 -9.94 -24.02
N GLY A 164 4.26 -9.76 -24.70
CA GLY A 164 4.18 -9.80 -26.16
C GLY A 164 4.19 -11.20 -26.78
N LEU A 165 4.40 -12.26 -25.99
CA LEU A 165 4.44 -13.64 -26.48
C LEU A 165 3.03 -14.20 -26.80
N THR A 166 2.03 -13.88 -25.98
CA THR A 166 0.64 -14.33 -26.18
C THR A 166 -0.35 -13.19 -25.98
N ALA A 167 -1.56 -13.32 -26.51
CA ALA A 167 -2.62 -12.30 -26.39
C ALA A 167 -3.10 -12.07 -24.94
N SER A 168 -2.88 -13.03 -24.05
CA SER A 168 -3.31 -12.99 -22.64
C SER A 168 -2.17 -13.47 -21.75
N PRO A 169 -1.39 -12.54 -21.18
CA PRO A 169 -0.20 -12.88 -20.42
C PRO A 169 -0.60 -13.44 -19.05
N ARG A 170 0.14 -14.44 -18.58
CA ARG A 170 0.04 -14.92 -17.20
C ARG A 170 1.16 -14.27 -16.39
N ILE A 171 0.81 -13.22 -15.67
CA ILE A 171 1.73 -12.45 -14.83
C ILE A 171 1.62 -12.99 -13.41
N ASP A 172 2.76 -13.40 -12.85
CA ASP A 172 2.84 -13.80 -11.47
C ASP A 172 2.81 -12.56 -10.57
N TYR A 173 2.09 -12.67 -9.45
CA TYR A 173 1.92 -11.59 -8.49
C TYR A 173 2.10 -12.10 -7.06
N HIS A 174 2.99 -11.45 -6.31
CA HIS A 174 3.28 -11.79 -4.91
C HIS A 174 3.35 -10.54 -4.04
N THR A 175 3.11 -10.69 -2.75
CA THR A 175 3.27 -9.62 -1.76
C THR A 175 4.15 -10.09 -0.61
N LEU A 176 5.06 -9.23 -0.16
CA LEU A 176 5.98 -9.49 0.95
C LEU A 176 5.94 -8.35 1.96
N PRO A 177 6.05 -8.63 3.28
CA PRO A 177 6.24 -7.58 4.27
C PRO A 177 7.62 -6.93 4.13
N LEU A 178 7.70 -5.63 4.37
CA LEU A 178 8.93 -4.83 4.37
C LEU A 178 9.42 -4.55 5.78
N ASP A 179 10.73 -4.68 5.95
CA ASP A 179 11.47 -4.29 7.14
C ASP A 179 12.66 -3.40 6.78
N VAL A 180 13.04 -2.53 7.72
CA VAL A 180 14.21 -1.67 7.55
C VAL A 180 15.46 -2.54 7.46
N GLY A 181 16.32 -2.23 6.50
CA GLY A 181 17.51 -3.02 6.15
C GLY A 181 17.26 -4.15 5.16
N ASP A 182 16.02 -4.35 4.69
CA ASP A 182 15.78 -5.23 3.54
C ASP A 182 16.53 -4.73 2.32
N ARG A 183 17.22 -5.64 1.63
CA ARG A 183 17.82 -5.36 0.32
C ARG A 183 17.14 -6.19 -0.76
N PHE A 184 16.80 -5.56 -1.89
CA PHE A 184 16.21 -6.23 -3.04
C PHE A 184 17.17 -6.14 -4.23
N LEU A 185 17.40 -7.27 -4.90
CA LEU A 185 18.21 -7.36 -6.11
C LEU A 185 17.33 -7.82 -7.26
N LEU A 186 17.12 -6.96 -8.26
CA LEU A 186 16.57 -7.32 -9.56
C LEU A 186 17.74 -7.58 -10.51
N SER A 187 17.69 -8.65 -11.31
CA SER A 187 18.78 -9.01 -12.22
C SER A 187 18.29 -9.71 -13.50
N THR A 188 18.93 -9.42 -14.63
CA THR A 188 18.82 -10.22 -15.86
C THR A 188 19.74 -11.45 -15.81
N ASP A 189 19.50 -12.40 -16.72
CA ASP A 189 20.25 -13.65 -16.81
C ASP A 189 21.73 -13.43 -17.10
N GLY A 190 22.09 -12.32 -17.76
CA GLY A 190 23.49 -11.96 -17.96
C GLY A 190 24.26 -11.69 -16.66
N ILE A 191 23.57 -11.42 -15.54
CA ILE A 191 24.18 -11.37 -14.20
C ILE A 191 24.07 -12.73 -13.50
N HIS A 192 22.85 -13.22 -13.29
CA HIS A 192 22.61 -14.39 -12.42
C HIS A 192 22.82 -15.74 -13.10
N GLY A 193 22.99 -15.76 -14.43
CA GLY A 193 23.42 -16.91 -15.21
C GLY A 193 24.93 -17.15 -15.11
N GLU A 194 25.73 -16.08 -15.02
CA GLU A 194 27.18 -16.17 -14.82
C GLU A 194 27.56 -16.26 -13.33
N LEU A 195 26.88 -15.49 -12.47
CA LEU A 195 27.18 -15.45 -11.05
C LEU A 195 26.29 -16.41 -10.26
N PRO A 196 26.85 -17.45 -9.60
CA PRO A 196 26.06 -18.36 -8.79
C PRO A 196 25.51 -17.64 -7.54
N ARG A 197 24.37 -18.12 -7.01
CA ARG A 197 23.63 -17.47 -5.91
C ARG A 197 24.50 -17.13 -4.69
N HIS A 198 25.46 -17.99 -4.31
CA HIS A 198 26.34 -17.73 -3.17
C HIS A 198 27.28 -16.53 -3.39
N VAL A 199 27.68 -16.25 -4.63
CA VAL A 199 28.47 -15.06 -4.98
C VAL A 199 27.58 -13.82 -4.92
N LEU A 200 26.36 -13.88 -5.47
CA LEU A 200 25.38 -12.80 -5.36
C LEU A 200 25.12 -12.44 -3.88
N GLU A 201 24.88 -13.45 -3.04
CA GLU A 201 24.65 -13.27 -1.60
C GLU A 201 25.86 -12.65 -0.90
N THR A 202 27.06 -13.09 -1.24
CA THR A 202 28.30 -12.53 -0.66
C THR A 202 28.47 -11.06 -1.04
N LEU A 203 28.25 -10.70 -2.31
CA LEU A 203 28.36 -9.30 -2.75
C LEU A 203 27.29 -8.41 -2.10
N VAL A 204 26.03 -8.88 -2.07
CA VAL A 204 24.91 -8.18 -1.44
C VAL A 204 25.05 -8.12 0.09
N ARG A 205 25.77 -9.03 0.74
CA ARG A 205 26.04 -8.92 2.18
C ARG A 205 27.20 -7.98 2.47
N ASP A 206 28.30 -8.14 1.75
CA ASP A 206 29.59 -7.55 2.12
C ASP A 206 29.80 -6.14 1.53
N THR A 207 28.89 -5.67 0.66
CA THR A 207 28.95 -4.34 0.03
C THR A 207 27.75 -3.48 0.42
N PRO A 208 27.82 -2.67 1.50
CA PRO A 208 26.69 -1.87 1.98
C PRO A 208 26.23 -0.80 0.98
N ASN A 209 27.15 -0.14 0.27
CA ASN A 209 26.76 0.87 -0.71
C ASN A 209 26.05 0.20 -1.91
N THR A 210 24.83 0.65 -2.20
CA THR A 210 23.98 0.03 -3.22
C THR A 210 24.53 0.16 -4.63
N GLN A 211 25.08 1.33 -4.98
CA GLN A 211 25.67 1.58 -6.29
C GLN A 211 26.98 0.81 -6.47
N GLU A 212 27.87 0.82 -5.48
CA GLU A 212 29.11 0.04 -5.50
C GLU A 212 28.83 -1.47 -5.65
N CYS A 213 27.81 -1.97 -4.95
CA CYS A 213 27.39 -3.37 -5.08
C CYS A 213 26.89 -3.69 -6.50
N ALA A 214 26.08 -2.81 -7.10
CA ALA A 214 25.62 -2.97 -8.47
C ALA A 214 26.78 -2.98 -9.48
N ASP A 215 27.76 -2.07 -9.31
CA ASP A 215 28.96 -2.02 -10.15
C ASP A 215 29.84 -3.27 -9.99
N LEU A 216 29.98 -3.80 -8.76
CA LEU A 216 30.72 -5.04 -8.50
C LEU A 216 30.03 -6.27 -9.11
N LEU A 217 28.69 -6.37 -9.02
CA LEU A 217 27.90 -7.41 -9.68
C LEU A 217 28.13 -7.37 -11.20
N GLY A 218 28.12 -6.17 -11.77
CA GLY A 218 28.46 -5.93 -13.17
C GLY A 218 29.90 -6.34 -13.52
N ALA A 219 30.88 -5.92 -12.74
CA ALA A 219 32.29 -6.24 -12.99
C ALA A 219 32.58 -7.74 -12.88
N LYS A 220 31.98 -8.43 -11.90
CA LYS A 220 32.21 -9.87 -11.67
C LYS A 220 31.57 -10.77 -12.73
N SER A 221 30.55 -10.28 -13.44
CA SER A 221 29.85 -10.98 -14.51
C SER A 221 30.43 -10.72 -15.91
N GLU A 222 31.68 -10.26 -16.02
CA GLU A 222 32.33 -9.90 -17.31
C GLU A 222 32.47 -11.03 -18.34
N LYS A 223 32.34 -12.28 -17.90
CA LYS A 223 32.40 -13.46 -18.76
C LYS A 223 31.06 -13.79 -19.42
N SER A 224 29.98 -13.14 -19.00
CA SER A 224 28.67 -13.35 -19.61
C SER A 224 28.67 -12.95 -21.07
N SER A 225 28.03 -13.77 -21.90
CA SER A 225 27.81 -13.51 -23.32
C SER A 225 26.58 -12.62 -23.59
N ASP A 226 25.85 -12.21 -22.55
CA ASP A 226 24.60 -11.44 -22.66
C ASP A 226 24.74 -9.97 -22.21
N ASN A 227 23.67 -9.20 -22.38
CA ASN A 227 23.45 -7.93 -21.71
C ASN A 227 23.37 -8.17 -20.21
N ARG A 228 23.91 -7.22 -19.43
CA ARG A 228 24.10 -7.41 -17.99
C ARG A 228 23.47 -6.25 -17.28
N SER A 229 22.37 -6.52 -16.58
CA SER A 229 21.63 -5.47 -15.89
C SER A 229 21.18 -5.91 -14.50
N CYS A 230 21.28 -5.00 -13.54
CA CYS A 230 20.72 -5.19 -12.21
C CYS A 230 20.31 -3.87 -11.57
N ILE A 231 19.37 -3.99 -10.63
CA ILE A 231 18.95 -2.92 -9.72
C ILE A 231 19.08 -3.44 -8.30
N LEU A 232 19.73 -2.65 -7.45
CA LEU A 232 19.75 -2.88 -6.00
C LEU A 232 18.94 -1.79 -5.30
N LEU A 233 18.09 -2.20 -4.36
CA LEU A 233 17.33 -1.32 -3.49
C LEU A 233 17.63 -1.71 -2.04
N GLU A 234 17.78 -0.73 -1.15
CA GLU A 234 17.88 -0.96 0.28
C GLU A 234 16.89 -0.07 1.01
N VAL A 235 16.10 -0.67 1.91
CA VAL A 235 15.09 0.02 2.70
C VAL A 235 15.75 0.71 3.88
N GLU A 236 15.99 2.01 3.78
CA GLU A 236 16.67 2.80 4.82
C GLU A 236 15.72 3.19 5.94
N SER A 237 14.48 3.56 5.59
CA SER A 237 13.45 3.90 6.55
C SER A 237 12.07 3.48 6.05
N LEU A 238 11.17 3.22 6.98
CA LEU A 238 9.77 2.88 6.74
C LEU A 238 8.89 3.76 7.63
N PRO A 239 7.63 4.02 7.23
CA PRO A 239 6.66 4.69 8.08
C PRO A 239 6.52 4.02 9.45
N ASP A 240 6.43 4.83 10.51
CA ASP A 240 6.44 4.37 11.91
C ASP A 240 5.38 3.29 12.20
N SER A 241 5.80 2.30 12.98
CA SER A 241 5.02 1.11 13.37
C SER A 241 3.82 1.40 14.28
N ASP A 242 3.75 2.57 14.91
CA ASP A 242 2.74 2.88 15.94
C ASP A 242 1.31 3.07 15.38
N LYS A 243 1.18 3.30 14.07
CA LYS A 243 -0.09 3.21 13.32
C LYS A 243 -0.35 1.77 12.82
N ASN A 244 0.71 1.07 12.39
CA ASN A 244 0.62 -0.22 11.72
C ASN A 244 0.44 -1.43 12.65
N ASP A 245 0.88 -1.36 13.92
CA ASP A 245 0.67 -2.44 14.88
C ASP A 245 -0.76 -2.47 15.42
N VAL A 246 -1.36 -1.28 15.64
CA VAL A 246 -2.80 -1.16 15.90
C VAL A 246 -3.59 -1.65 14.67
N PHE A 247 -3.18 -1.24 13.46
CA PHE A 247 -3.81 -1.69 12.22
C PHE A 247 -3.70 -3.20 11.99
N ARG A 248 -2.53 -3.83 12.20
CA ARG A 248 -2.35 -5.30 12.10
C ARG A 248 -3.14 -6.04 13.17
N GLN A 249 -3.18 -5.55 14.40
CA GLN A 249 -3.96 -6.17 15.47
C GLN A 249 -5.47 -6.06 15.20
N LEU A 250 -5.94 -4.93 14.66
CA LEU A 250 -7.36 -4.69 14.37
C LEU A 250 -7.84 -5.41 13.11
N SER A 251 -7.06 -5.39 12.03
CA SER A 251 -7.39 -6.08 10.76
C SER A 251 -7.31 -7.61 10.86
N ALA A 252 -6.66 -8.15 11.89
CA ALA A 252 -6.67 -9.59 12.18
C ALA A 252 -7.91 -10.04 12.95
N LEU A 253 -8.71 -9.11 13.51
CA LEU A 253 -9.92 -9.45 14.26
C LEU A 253 -11.11 -9.59 13.30
N PRO A 254 -11.95 -10.63 13.44
CA PRO A 254 -13.15 -10.79 12.65
C PRO A 254 -14.17 -9.69 12.94
N PHE A 255 -15.06 -9.44 11.99
CA PHE A 255 -16.17 -8.52 12.19
C PHE A 255 -17.11 -9.08 13.25
N PRO A 256 -17.69 -8.22 14.11
CA PRO A 256 -18.70 -8.67 15.05
C PRO A 256 -19.96 -9.13 14.29
N PRO A 257 -20.68 -10.15 14.80
CA PRO A 257 -22.00 -10.48 14.27
C PRO A 257 -22.97 -9.30 14.49
N ASP A 258 -24.09 -9.28 13.76
CA ASP A 258 -25.15 -8.30 14.01
C ASP A 258 -25.63 -8.40 15.47
N LEU A 259 -25.45 -7.31 16.20
CA LEU A 259 -25.79 -7.25 17.62
C LEU A 259 -27.24 -6.76 17.83
N LEU A 260 -28.01 -7.51 18.63
CA LEU A 260 -29.35 -7.14 19.05
C LEU A 260 -29.37 -6.64 20.50
N PRO A 261 -30.34 -5.77 20.87
CA PRO A 261 -30.57 -5.39 22.26
C PRO A 261 -30.68 -6.62 23.19
N GLY A 262 -30.01 -6.57 24.34
CA GLY A 262 -29.92 -7.67 25.30
C GLY A 262 -28.74 -8.64 25.06
N GLN A 263 -28.05 -8.56 23.93
CA GLN A 263 -26.84 -9.37 23.68
C GLN A 263 -25.60 -8.76 24.33
N SER A 264 -24.50 -9.50 24.35
CA SER A 264 -23.22 -8.99 24.88
C SER A 264 -22.03 -9.40 24.03
N ILE A 265 -21.07 -8.49 23.91
CA ILE A 265 -19.83 -8.68 23.15
C ILE A 265 -18.64 -8.24 24.00
N ASP A 266 -17.71 -9.17 24.27
CA ASP A 266 -16.47 -8.89 25.00
C ASP A 266 -16.66 -8.06 26.30
N GLY A 267 -17.72 -8.36 27.07
CA GLY A 267 -18.06 -7.67 28.33
C GLY A 267 -18.96 -6.43 28.19
N LEU A 268 -19.33 -6.04 26.97
CA LEU A 268 -20.25 -4.93 26.70
C LEU A 268 -21.67 -5.48 26.49
N HIS A 269 -22.63 -5.01 27.27
CA HIS A 269 -24.04 -5.34 27.10
C HIS A 269 -24.72 -4.34 26.17
N VAL A 270 -25.44 -4.81 25.15
CA VAL A 270 -26.09 -3.97 24.14
C VAL A 270 -27.45 -3.52 24.65
N GLU A 271 -27.58 -2.23 24.97
CA GLU A 271 -28.83 -1.64 25.46
C GLU A 271 -29.80 -1.35 24.30
N ARG A 272 -29.29 -0.70 23.24
CA ARG A 272 -30.05 -0.41 22.02
C ARG A 272 -29.16 -0.08 20.83
N ILE A 273 -29.73 -0.16 19.64
CA ILE A 273 -29.12 0.34 18.40
C ILE A 273 -29.32 1.86 18.35
N ILE A 274 -28.24 2.62 18.14
CA ILE A 274 -28.28 4.08 17.94
C ILE A 274 -28.49 4.39 16.46
N SER A 275 -27.68 3.75 15.60
CA SER A 275 -27.74 3.94 14.16
C SER A 275 -27.17 2.72 13.45
N ALA A 276 -27.75 2.37 12.31
CA ALA A 276 -27.23 1.36 11.40
C ALA A 276 -27.13 1.99 10.02
N THR A 277 -25.93 2.45 9.67
CA THR A 277 -25.66 3.04 8.35
C THR A 277 -24.98 2.01 7.47
N LYS A 278 -24.89 2.30 6.16
CA LYS A 278 -24.06 1.48 5.27
C LYS A 278 -22.61 1.38 5.76
N ASN A 279 -22.09 2.45 6.36
CA ASN A 279 -20.67 2.60 6.67
C ASN A 279 -20.28 2.23 8.11
N SER A 280 -21.22 2.01 9.02
CA SER A 280 -20.94 1.58 10.40
C SER A 280 -22.25 1.32 11.15
N GLN A 281 -22.17 0.51 12.22
CA GLN A 281 -23.25 0.35 13.18
C GLN A 281 -22.82 0.93 14.53
N LEU A 282 -23.74 1.67 15.17
CA LEU A 282 -23.55 2.31 16.46
C LEU A 282 -24.54 1.73 17.46
N TYR A 283 -24.04 1.33 18.61
CA TYR A 283 -24.83 0.76 19.71
C TYR A 283 -24.59 1.53 20.99
N LEU A 284 -25.65 1.74 21.76
CA LEU A 284 -25.53 2.14 23.15
C LEU A 284 -25.27 0.87 23.95
N VAL A 285 -24.19 0.86 24.73
CA VAL A 285 -23.76 -0.31 25.50
C VAL A 285 -23.45 0.06 26.94
N SER A 286 -23.61 -0.90 27.85
CA SER A 286 -23.16 -0.82 29.23
C SER A 286 -21.93 -1.70 29.41
N ASP A 287 -20.83 -1.14 29.94
CA ASP A 287 -19.64 -1.92 30.29
C ASP A 287 -19.86 -2.65 31.62
N LEU A 288 -20.04 -3.97 31.55
CA LEU A 288 -20.35 -4.80 32.72
C LEU A 288 -19.18 -4.88 33.71
N ASP A 289 -17.96 -4.56 33.29
CA ASP A 289 -16.77 -4.59 34.14
C ASP A 289 -16.42 -3.22 34.72
N ASP A 290 -16.96 -2.13 34.17
CA ASP A 290 -16.78 -0.75 34.63
C ASP A 290 -18.09 -0.19 35.22
N ASN A 291 -18.65 -0.89 36.22
CA ASN A 291 -19.83 -0.47 36.98
C ASN A 291 -21.04 -0.07 36.11
N ASN A 292 -21.31 -0.82 35.04
CA ASN A 292 -22.35 -0.53 34.04
C ASN A 292 -22.24 0.86 33.41
N ARG A 293 -21.01 1.34 33.21
CA ARG A 293 -20.77 2.61 32.54
C ARG A 293 -21.33 2.57 31.12
N THR A 294 -22.17 3.56 30.81
CA THR A 294 -22.75 3.72 29.47
C THR A 294 -21.70 4.26 28.48
N LEU A 295 -21.56 3.57 27.36
CA LEU A 295 -20.63 3.86 26.27
C LEU A 295 -21.35 3.73 24.92
N VAL A 296 -20.69 4.22 23.87
CA VAL A 296 -21.10 3.96 22.49
C VAL A 296 -20.11 2.99 21.85
N LEU A 297 -20.62 1.88 21.35
CA LEU A 297 -19.88 0.88 20.59
C LEU A 297 -20.05 1.19 19.10
N LYS A 298 -18.93 1.36 18.38
CA LYS A 298 -18.92 1.46 16.91
C LYS A 298 -18.32 0.19 16.34
N THR A 299 -19.08 -0.45 15.45
CA THR A 299 -18.65 -1.63 14.70
C THR A 299 -18.59 -1.29 13.21
N PRO A 300 -17.70 -1.95 12.46
CA PRO A 300 -17.71 -1.85 11.02
C PRO A 300 -18.98 -2.51 10.46
N SER A 301 -19.44 -2.02 9.31
CA SER A 301 -20.56 -2.66 8.62
C SER A 301 -20.07 -3.90 7.87
N VAL A 302 -20.78 -5.03 7.99
CA VAL A 302 -20.49 -6.29 7.27
C VAL A 302 -20.42 -6.12 5.75
N SER A 303 -21.02 -5.06 5.20
CA SER A 303 -20.92 -4.74 3.78
C SER A 303 -19.51 -4.35 3.32
N PHE A 304 -18.58 -4.11 4.26
CA PHE A 304 -17.21 -3.66 4.02
C PHE A 304 -16.14 -4.63 4.56
N GLU A 305 -16.50 -5.89 4.81
CA GLU A 305 -15.56 -6.93 5.30
C GLU A 305 -14.35 -7.12 4.37
N ASP A 306 -14.58 -6.99 3.06
CA ASP A 306 -13.55 -7.15 2.02
C ASP A 306 -12.97 -5.80 1.50
N ASP A 307 -13.15 -4.67 2.22
CA ASP A 307 -12.60 -3.36 1.82
C ASP A 307 -11.43 -2.94 2.74
N PRO A 308 -10.16 -3.20 2.35
CA PRO A 308 -8.98 -2.82 3.13
C PRO A 308 -8.86 -1.32 3.41
N SER A 309 -9.34 -0.46 2.50
CA SER A 309 -9.25 1.00 2.65
C SER A 309 -10.29 1.52 3.64
N TYR A 310 -11.46 0.90 3.68
CA TYR A 310 -12.44 1.16 4.74
C TYR A 310 -11.92 0.70 6.10
N LEU A 311 -11.34 -0.50 6.18
CA LEU A 311 -10.75 -1.03 7.41
C LEU A 311 -9.63 -0.15 7.95
N GLU A 312 -8.78 0.37 7.07
CA GLU A 312 -7.73 1.32 7.42
C GLU A 312 -8.31 2.61 8.02
N ARG A 313 -9.36 3.17 7.40
CA ARG A 313 -10.04 4.36 7.93
C ARG A 313 -10.71 4.10 9.28
N PHE A 314 -11.35 2.94 9.45
CA PHE A 314 -11.97 2.55 10.71
C PHE A 314 -10.95 2.41 11.85
N ALA A 315 -9.79 1.78 11.57
CA ALA A 315 -8.71 1.67 12.52
C ALA A 315 -8.03 3.02 12.82
N LEU A 316 -7.85 3.86 11.79
CA LEU A 316 -7.29 5.20 11.93
C LEU A 316 -8.18 6.08 12.81
N GLU A 317 -9.49 5.97 12.68
CA GLU A 317 -10.45 6.69 13.52
C GLU A 317 -10.29 6.36 15.01
N GLU A 318 -10.20 5.08 15.39
CA GLU A 318 -9.90 4.70 16.79
C GLU A 318 -8.55 5.27 17.23
N TRP A 319 -7.52 5.15 16.38
CA TRP A 319 -6.17 5.60 16.69
C TRP A 319 -6.09 7.11 16.95
N ILE A 320 -6.80 7.91 16.15
CA ILE A 320 -6.92 9.37 16.32
C ILE A 320 -7.64 9.66 17.64
N GLY A 321 -8.81 9.05 17.85
CA GLY A 321 -9.63 9.31 19.02
C GLY A 321 -8.95 8.95 20.35
N LEU A 322 -8.14 7.89 20.38
CA LEU A 322 -7.34 7.51 21.57
C LEU A 322 -6.24 8.52 21.89
N ARG A 323 -5.81 9.28 20.89
CA ARG A 323 -4.74 10.27 20.99
C ARG A 323 -5.28 11.68 21.10
N THR A 324 -6.58 11.92 21.06
CA THR A 324 -7.17 13.26 21.25
C THR A 324 -7.72 13.39 22.66
N ASP A 325 -7.48 14.54 23.29
CA ASP A 325 -8.07 14.88 24.59
C ASP A 325 -8.42 16.36 24.56
N ASN A 326 -9.68 16.65 24.29
CA ASN A 326 -10.19 18.01 24.20
C ASN A 326 -11.70 18.02 24.52
N PRO A 327 -12.20 19.02 25.27
CA PRO A 327 -13.62 19.11 25.62
C PRO A 327 -14.59 19.10 24.44
N HIS A 328 -14.15 19.48 23.23
CA HIS A 328 -14.97 19.58 22.01
C HIS A 328 -14.76 18.41 21.03
N LEU A 329 -14.04 17.37 21.45
CA LEU A 329 -13.84 16.12 20.68
C LEU A 329 -14.42 14.96 21.48
N ALA A 330 -15.17 14.05 20.85
CA ALA A 330 -15.58 12.80 21.47
C ALA A 330 -14.38 11.92 21.86
N LYS A 331 -14.40 11.43 23.10
CA LYS A 331 -13.33 10.63 23.66
C LYS A 331 -13.51 9.16 23.31
N VAL A 332 -12.55 8.59 22.58
CA VAL A 332 -12.45 7.14 22.42
C VAL A 332 -11.84 6.53 23.68
N ILE A 333 -12.40 5.41 24.13
CA ILE A 333 -12.05 4.77 25.41
C ILE A 333 -11.16 3.57 25.14
N ARG A 334 -9.95 3.58 25.72
CA ARG A 334 -9.06 2.42 25.64
C ARG A 334 -9.60 1.28 26.48
N ARG A 335 -9.82 0.14 25.82
CA ARG A 335 -10.19 -1.13 26.43
C ARG A 335 -9.00 -1.74 27.18
N THR A 336 -9.25 -2.30 28.36
CA THR A 336 -8.26 -3.07 29.14
C THR A 336 -8.29 -4.57 28.81
N ARG A 337 -9.47 -5.10 28.43
CA ARG A 337 -9.64 -6.48 27.99
C ARG A 337 -9.25 -6.67 26.52
N PRO A 338 -8.63 -7.81 26.17
CA PRO A 338 -8.42 -8.18 24.78
C PRO A 338 -9.76 -8.30 24.04
N ARG A 339 -9.77 -7.85 22.78
CA ARG A 339 -10.94 -7.89 21.89
C ARG A 339 -10.89 -9.17 21.06
N ARG A 340 -12.05 -9.77 20.81
CA ARG A 340 -12.22 -10.92 19.91
C ARG A 340 -12.79 -10.51 18.55
N PHE A 341 -13.32 -9.30 18.45
CA PHE A 341 -13.92 -8.74 17.25
C PHE A 341 -13.42 -7.32 16.97
N LEU A 342 -13.51 -6.89 15.72
CA LEU A 342 -13.16 -5.54 15.28
C LEU A 342 -14.25 -4.54 15.70
N TYR A 343 -13.97 -3.73 16.72
CA TYR A 343 -14.78 -2.60 17.15
C TYR A 343 -13.97 -1.65 18.03
N TYR A 344 -14.48 -0.45 18.25
CA TYR A 344 -13.99 0.43 19.30
C TYR A 344 -15.15 1.08 20.07
N VAL A 345 -14.85 1.59 21.26
CA VAL A 345 -15.82 2.22 22.14
C VAL A 345 -15.45 3.68 22.39
N MET A 346 -16.47 4.53 22.51
CA MET A 346 -16.32 5.94 22.82
C MET A 346 -17.27 6.32 23.95
N GLU A 347 -17.04 7.50 24.53
CA GLU A 347 -17.97 8.05 25.52
C GLU A 347 -19.38 8.23 24.94
N SER A 348 -20.40 7.96 25.75
CA SER A 348 -21.76 8.38 25.41
C SER A 348 -21.89 9.88 25.62
N ILE A 349 -22.42 10.57 24.61
CA ILE A 349 -22.66 12.02 24.65
C ILE A 349 -24.16 12.22 24.50
N ASP A 350 -24.78 12.81 25.52
CA ASP A 350 -26.17 13.22 25.46
C ASP A 350 -26.28 14.53 24.67
N GLY A 351 -27.13 14.55 23.65
CA GLY A 351 -27.32 15.72 22.80
C GLY A 351 -28.00 15.37 21.48
N THR A 352 -28.27 16.41 20.69
CA THR A 352 -28.81 16.30 19.34
C THR A 352 -27.75 16.71 18.31
N THR A 353 -27.84 16.22 17.07
CA THR A 353 -26.94 16.69 16.02
C THR A 353 -27.23 18.16 15.72
N LEU A 354 -26.20 18.91 15.33
CA LEU A 354 -26.38 20.31 14.95
C LEU A 354 -27.29 20.43 13.72
N GLY A 355 -27.30 19.41 12.86
CA GLY A 355 -28.25 19.29 11.74
C GLY A 355 -29.69 19.34 12.22
N ARG A 356 -30.08 18.42 13.11
CA ARG A 356 -31.43 18.38 13.69
C ARG A 356 -31.74 19.64 14.51
N TRP A 357 -30.78 20.12 15.30
CA TRP A 357 -30.96 21.36 16.06
C TRP A 357 -31.28 22.55 15.14
N SER A 358 -30.63 22.64 13.97
CA SER A 358 -30.85 23.72 13.00
C SER A 358 -32.23 23.66 12.35
N GLU A 359 -32.80 22.46 12.18
CA GLU A 359 -34.18 22.29 11.70
C GLU A 359 -35.20 22.74 12.76
N GLU A 360 -34.95 22.41 14.03
CA GLU A 360 -35.79 22.80 15.17
C GLU A 360 -35.63 24.29 15.53
N ASN A 361 -34.51 24.92 15.14
CA ASN A 361 -34.16 26.32 15.42
C ASN A 361 -33.75 27.04 14.12
N PRO A 362 -34.70 27.35 13.22
CA PRO A 362 -34.39 27.87 11.88
C PRO A 362 -33.83 29.31 11.87
N SER A 363 -33.99 30.06 12.96
CA SER A 363 -33.54 31.46 13.09
C SER A 363 -32.84 31.70 14.42
N PRO A 364 -31.67 31.07 14.67
CA PRO A 364 -30.92 31.29 15.89
C PRO A 364 -30.30 32.69 15.91
N SER A 365 -30.06 33.24 17.10
CA SER A 365 -29.35 34.53 17.19
C SER A 365 -27.91 34.40 16.69
N VAL A 366 -27.35 35.50 16.18
CA VAL A 366 -25.97 35.51 15.68
C VAL A 366 -24.98 35.16 16.79
N GLU A 367 -25.24 35.63 18.01
CA GLU A 367 -24.44 35.34 19.20
C GLU A 367 -24.39 33.83 19.44
N ARG A 368 -25.54 33.15 19.35
CA ARG A 368 -25.61 31.71 19.54
C ARG A 368 -24.84 30.93 18.47
N VAL A 369 -24.92 31.37 17.22
CA VAL A 369 -24.15 30.76 16.12
C VAL A 369 -22.65 30.94 16.34
N VAL A 370 -22.22 32.14 16.74
CA VAL A 370 -20.80 32.44 17.01
C VAL A 370 -20.27 31.59 18.18
N GLU A 371 -21.06 31.41 19.25
CA GLU A 371 -20.71 30.50 20.36
C GLU A 371 -20.49 29.06 19.90
N ILE A 372 -21.38 28.54 19.04
CA ILE A 372 -21.29 27.18 18.50
C ILE A 372 -20.06 27.04 17.62
N VAL A 373 -19.85 27.96 16.68
CA VAL A 373 -18.70 27.94 15.76
C VAL A 373 -17.38 28.08 16.52
N GLY A 374 -17.33 28.91 17.56
CA GLY A 374 -16.16 29.05 18.42
C GLY A 374 -15.71 27.72 19.02
N GLN A 375 -16.66 26.94 19.56
CA GLN A 375 -16.38 25.61 20.11
C GLN A 375 -15.92 24.60 19.04
N ILE A 376 -16.50 24.65 17.85
CA ILE A 376 -16.07 23.82 16.71
C ILE A 376 -14.62 24.13 16.35
N VAL A 377 -14.27 25.42 16.24
CA VAL A 377 -12.90 25.87 15.96
C VAL A 377 -11.92 25.38 17.04
N GLU A 378 -12.32 25.38 18.31
CA GLU A 378 -11.49 24.83 19.39
C GLU A 378 -11.22 23.33 19.24
N GLY A 379 -12.23 22.54 18.89
CA GLY A 379 -12.09 21.12 18.61
C GLY A 379 -11.21 20.84 17.40
N VAL A 380 -11.46 21.53 16.28
CA VAL A 380 -10.64 21.41 15.05
C VAL A 380 -9.19 21.83 15.32
N ARG A 381 -8.97 22.90 16.07
CA ARG A 381 -7.62 23.35 16.47
C ARG A 381 -6.89 22.30 17.30
N ALA A 382 -7.61 21.54 18.14
CA ALA A 382 -7.01 20.44 18.89
C ALA A 382 -6.54 19.29 17.98
N LEU A 383 -7.29 18.99 16.90
CA LEU A 383 -6.87 18.07 15.85
C LEU A 383 -5.65 18.60 15.09
N HIS A 384 -5.68 19.86 14.65
CA HIS A 384 -4.57 20.49 13.91
C HIS A 384 -3.26 20.54 14.72
N ARG A 385 -3.33 20.74 16.04
CA ARG A 385 -2.15 20.67 16.93
C ARG A 385 -1.50 19.29 16.97
N LYS A 386 -2.21 18.26 16.52
CA LYS A 386 -1.74 16.88 16.34
C LYS A 386 -1.61 16.50 14.87
N ASP A 387 -1.43 17.50 14.01
CA ASP A 387 -1.29 17.36 12.56
C ASP A 387 -2.40 16.52 11.92
N THR A 388 -3.63 16.66 12.42
CA THR A 388 -4.79 15.91 11.95
C THR A 388 -5.82 16.86 11.34
N LEU A 389 -6.15 16.67 10.06
CA LEU A 389 -7.22 17.38 9.34
C LEU A 389 -8.51 16.54 9.37
N HIS A 390 -9.67 17.12 9.68
CA HIS A 390 -10.92 16.35 9.79
C HIS A 390 -11.58 16.00 8.44
N GLN A 391 -11.52 16.90 7.46
CA GLN A 391 -12.05 16.76 6.09
C GLN A 391 -13.57 16.51 5.89
N ASP A 392 -14.35 16.22 6.93
CA ASP A 392 -15.82 16.01 6.85
C ASP A 392 -16.56 16.72 7.99
N LEU A 393 -16.32 18.02 8.10
CA LEU A 393 -17.00 18.86 9.09
C LEU A 393 -18.37 19.26 8.56
N LYS A 394 -19.42 18.59 9.04
CA LYS A 394 -20.83 18.85 8.71
C LYS A 394 -21.71 18.84 9.96
N PRO A 395 -22.90 19.45 9.94
CA PRO A 395 -23.79 19.52 11.11
C PRO A 395 -24.14 18.16 11.72
N ASP A 396 -24.15 17.08 10.93
CA ASP A 396 -24.45 15.72 11.42
C ASP A 396 -23.33 15.09 12.25
N ASN A 397 -22.08 15.57 12.08
CA ASN A 397 -20.91 15.10 12.81
C ASN A 397 -20.63 15.93 14.08
N LEU A 398 -21.57 16.79 14.46
CA LEU A 398 -21.48 17.71 15.58
C LEU A 398 -22.66 17.47 16.51
N LEU A 399 -22.41 17.08 17.75
CA LEU A 399 -23.44 17.03 18.79
C LEU A 399 -23.45 18.33 19.59
N LEU A 400 -24.65 18.83 19.86
CA LEU A 400 -24.92 19.92 20.77
C LEU A 400 -25.70 19.36 21.97
N ASP A 401 -25.12 19.47 23.17
CA ASP A 401 -25.79 19.07 24.41
C ASP A 401 -26.73 20.18 24.93
N GLU A 402 -27.57 19.84 25.92
CA GLU A 402 -28.52 20.78 26.54
C GLU A 402 -27.85 21.97 27.23
N ARG A 403 -26.57 21.83 27.61
CA ARG A 403 -25.76 22.90 28.22
C ARG A 403 -25.12 23.79 27.16
N GLY A 404 -25.37 23.52 25.88
CA GLY A 404 -24.87 24.26 24.74
C GLY A 404 -23.43 23.96 24.38
N LYS A 405 -22.90 22.82 24.82
CA LYS A 405 -21.55 22.36 24.49
C LYS A 405 -21.55 21.58 23.18
N VAL A 406 -20.61 21.90 22.31
CA VAL A 406 -20.43 21.23 21.00
C VAL A 406 -19.33 20.18 21.09
N ARG A 407 -19.58 19.01 20.49
CA ARG A 407 -18.65 17.88 20.38
C ARG A 407 -18.59 17.38 18.94
N ILE A 408 -17.38 17.23 18.41
CA ILE A 408 -17.10 16.54 17.15
C ILE A 408 -17.05 15.03 17.42
N ILE A 409 -17.87 14.24 16.73
CA ILE A 409 -18.13 12.83 17.07
C ILE A 409 -17.65 11.80 16.05
N ASP A 410 -17.20 12.20 14.86
CA ASP A 410 -16.79 11.27 13.79
C ASP A 410 -15.39 11.62 13.29
N TYR A 411 -14.48 10.64 13.26
CA TYR A 411 -13.12 10.81 12.73
C TYR A 411 -12.84 9.99 11.47
N GLY A 412 -13.86 9.36 10.87
CA GLY A 412 -13.70 8.43 9.75
C GLY A 412 -13.11 9.04 8.48
N SER A 413 -13.15 10.37 8.34
CA SER A 413 -12.59 11.12 7.21
C SER A 413 -11.31 11.88 7.58
N CYS A 414 -10.79 11.71 8.79
CA CYS A 414 -9.61 12.43 9.22
C CYS A 414 -8.35 11.97 8.46
N ARG A 415 -7.48 12.93 8.12
CA ARG A 415 -6.15 12.68 7.56
C ARG A 415 -5.09 13.19 8.53
N VAL A 416 -4.14 12.33 8.87
CA VAL A 416 -2.97 12.68 9.67
C VAL A 416 -1.82 13.02 8.70
N GLY A 417 -1.20 14.18 8.89
CA GLY A 417 -0.06 14.69 8.12
C GLY A 417 1.24 13.95 8.38
#